data_AF-A0ABD5Y3T7-F1
#
_entry.id   AF-A0ABD5Y3T7-F1
#
_cell.length_a   1.000
_cell.length_b   1.000
_cell.length_c   1.000
_cell.angle_alpha   90.00
_cell.angle_beta   90.00
_cell.angle_gamma   90.00
#
_symmetry.space_group_name_H-M   'P 1'
#
loop_
_entity.id
_entity.type
_entity.pdbx_description
1 polymer ?
#
loop_
_entity_poly.entity_id
_entity_poly.type
_entity_poly.pdbx_seq_one_letter_code
_entity_poly.pdbx_strand_id
1 'polypeptide(L)'
;MSSRKNAMLTTEDRKWLTGEKTYEGQHAKQQRYQRRRDIRERIYNSILDFSIVFEELDIEEHREIFGDVSDDGRQWMNDDAALRDGVRDGLAFLFYTVGVAALMRDDSGPTATVPEWMIKSGLQRAGQKDGFLVEDAQLDVEATDVAVPELLDALESGEDISPAGLYQLMESGALDADGVQECLREQFHAQRNDEEGV
;
A
#
# COMPACT_ATOMS: atom_id res chain seq x y z
N MET A 1 3.22 16.69 3.94
CA MET A 1 2.85 15.61 4.90
C MET A 1 2.73 16.04 6.39
N SER A 2 2.94 17.32 6.77
CA SER A 2 3.08 17.74 8.19
C SER A 2 1.80 18.18 8.93
N SER A 3 0.63 18.24 8.29
CA SER A 3 -0.57 18.90 8.85
C SER A 3 -1.47 18.03 9.75
N ARG A 4 -1.24 16.72 9.87
CA ARG A 4 -2.14 15.81 10.62
C ARG A 4 -1.90 15.92 12.14
N LYS A 5 -2.72 16.68 12.86
CA LYS A 5 -2.49 17.00 14.28
C LYS A 5 -2.76 15.83 15.25
N ASN A 6 -3.74 14.96 15.00
CA ASN A 6 -4.09 13.82 15.85
C ASN A 6 -4.26 12.55 14.99
N ALA A 7 -3.28 11.64 15.02
CA ALA A 7 -3.31 10.38 14.28
C ALA A 7 -2.49 9.33 15.04
N MET A 8 -2.46 8.08 14.52
CA MET A 8 -1.60 6.99 15.04
C MET A 8 -0.16 7.46 15.27
N LEU A 9 0.41 8.21 14.33
CA LEU A 9 1.71 8.85 14.47
C LEU A 9 1.54 10.34 14.74
N THR A 10 2.31 10.86 15.71
CA THR A 10 2.43 12.32 15.89
C THR A 10 3.32 12.92 14.82
N THR A 11 3.26 14.24 14.67
CA THR A 11 4.15 14.98 13.76
C THR A 11 5.62 14.70 14.03
N GLU A 12 6.01 14.57 15.30
CA GLU A 12 7.38 14.29 15.69
C GLU A 12 7.81 12.85 15.39
N ASP A 13 6.87 11.90 15.41
CA ASP A 13 7.16 10.52 15.00
C ASP A 13 7.40 10.46 13.50
N ARG A 14 6.54 11.13 12.71
CA ARG A 14 6.70 11.20 11.25
C ARG A 14 8.05 11.80 10.88
N LYS A 15 8.38 12.99 11.40
CA LYS A 15 9.69 13.63 11.15
C LYS A 15 10.86 12.74 11.54
N TRP A 16 10.74 11.99 12.63
CA TRP A 16 11.80 11.11 13.08
C TRP A 16 11.96 9.87 12.18
N LEU A 17 10.84 9.30 11.71
CA LEU A 17 10.84 8.15 10.78
C LEU A 17 11.29 8.55 9.36
N THR A 18 10.94 9.76 8.89
CA THR A 18 11.34 10.29 7.57
C THR A 18 12.74 10.88 7.56
N GLY A 19 13.44 10.93 8.70
CA GLY A 19 14.78 11.50 8.80
C GLY A 19 14.84 13.02 8.86
N GLU A 20 13.70 13.72 8.75
CA GLU A 20 13.58 15.18 8.94
C GLU A 20 13.99 15.63 10.35
N LYS A 21 13.98 14.72 11.34
CA LYS A 21 14.44 14.97 12.70
C LYS A 21 15.37 13.88 13.19
N THR A 22 16.53 14.30 13.68
CA THR A 22 17.50 13.45 14.38
C THR A 22 17.64 13.87 15.85
N TYR A 23 18.02 12.92 16.71
CA TYR A 23 18.38 13.21 18.10
C TYR A 23 19.89 13.18 18.23
N GLU A 24 20.46 14.25 18.78
CA GLU A 24 21.90 14.48 18.96
C GLU A 24 22.21 14.89 20.41
N GLY A 25 23.49 14.80 20.79
CA GLY A 25 23.97 15.16 22.13
C GLY A 25 23.90 14.04 23.18
N GLN A 26 24.17 14.42 24.43
CA GLN A 26 24.44 13.49 25.55
C GLN A 26 23.30 12.49 25.84
N HIS A 27 22.05 12.87 25.57
CA HIS A 27 20.87 12.04 25.82
C HIS A 27 20.26 11.43 24.55
N ALA A 28 20.92 11.54 23.39
CA ALA A 28 20.38 11.09 22.10
C ALA A 28 19.98 9.62 22.10
N LYS A 29 20.78 8.75 22.72
CA LYS A 29 20.50 7.31 22.78
C LYS A 29 19.19 7.02 23.54
N GLN A 30 18.99 7.68 24.68
CA GLN A 30 17.78 7.52 25.50
C GLN A 30 16.56 8.08 24.77
N GLN A 31 16.68 9.24 24.12
CA GLN A 31 15.59 9.85 23.35
C GLN A 31 15.17 8.99 22.15
N ARG A 32 16.13 8.40 21.42
CA ARG A 32 15.85 7.44 20.33
C ARG A 32 15.13 6.20 20.85
N TYR A 33 15.57 5.66 21.98
CA TYR A 33 14.94 4.48 22.59
C TYR A 33 13.49 4.78 23.00
N GLN A 34 13.27 5.88 23.71
CA GLN A 34 11.93 6.30 24.12
C GLN A 34 11.02 6.50 22.90
N ARG A 35 11.51 7.20 21.87
CA ARG A 35 10.76 7.42 20.62
C ARG A 35 10.32 6.10 19.97
N ARG A 36 11.23 5.12 19.87
CA ARG A 36 10.91 3.78 19.33
C ARG A 36 9.85 3.08 20.15
N ARG A 37 9.93 3.16 21.48
CA ARG A 37 8.94 2.58 22.38
C ARG A 37 7.57 3.22 22.18
N ASP A 38 7.50 4.55 22.17
CA ASP A 38 6.24 5.28 22.04
C ASP A 38 5.57 5.06 20.68
N ILE A 39 6.36 4.93 19.60
CA ILE A 39 5.84 4.58 18.27
C ILE A 39 5.29 3.17 18.27
N ARG A 40 6.02 2.19 18.83
CA ARG A 40 5.57 0.79 18.91
C ARG A 40 4.25 0.67 19.65
N GLU A 41 4.15 1.32 20.81
CA GLU A 41 2.95 1.29 21.65
C GLU A 41 1.75 1.93 20.94
N ARG A 42 1.95 3.05 20.25
CA ARG A 42 0.88 3.67 19.45
C ARG A 42 0.43 2.82 18.28
N ILE A 43 1.36 2.25 17.50
CA ILE A 43 0.99 1.36 16.39
C ILE A 43 0.20 0.17 16.92
N TYR A 44 0.68 -0.47 18.00
CA TYR A 44 0.00 -1.60 18.61
C TYR A 44 -1.43 -1.26 19.04
N ASN A 45 -1.61 -0.17 19.79
CA ASN A 45 -2.92 0.25 20.25
C ASN A 45 -3.84 0.64 19.08
N SER A 46 -3.34 1.37 18.08
CA SER A 46 -4.12 1.74 16.90
C SER A 46 -4.59 0.54 16.08
N ILE A 47 -3.80 -0.53 15.99
CA ILE A 47 -4.23 -1.78 15.34
C ILE A 47 -5.36 -2.43 16.15
N LEU A 48 -5.28 -2.43 17.48
CA LEU A 48 -6.35 -2.96 18.33
C LEU A 48 -7.65 -2.14 18.21
N ASP A 49 -7.52 -0.81 18.07
CA ASP A 49 -8.66 0.09 17.90
C ASP A 49 -9.46 -0.20 16.62
N PHE A 50 -8.87 -0.84 15.59
CA PHE A 50 -9.63 -1.26 14.41
C PHE A 50 -10.78 -2.20 14.75
N SER A 51 -10.68 -3.00 15.81
CA SER A 51 -11.81 -3.81 16.26
C SER A 51 -12.99 -2.94 16.71
N ILE A 52 -12.72 -1.85 17.43
CA ILE A 52 -13.73 -0.91 17.90
C ILE A 52 -14.31 -0.13 16.71
N VAL A 53 -13.45 0.43 15.86
CA VAL A 53 -13.90 1.18 14.67
C VAL A 53 -14.71 0.28 13.73
N PHE A 54 -14.29 -0.96 13.55
CA PHE A 54 -15.00 -1.90 12.69
C PHE A 54 -16.38 -2.27 13.24
N GLU A 55 -16.58 -2.39 14.55
CA GLU A 55 -17.88 -2.78 15.11
C GLU A 55 -18.81 -1.58 15.36
N GLU A 56 -18.25 -0.46 15.81
CA GLU A 56 -19.02 0.64 16.40
C GLU A 56 -19.13 1.90 15.51
N LEU A 57 -18.31 2.03 14.46
CA LEU A 57 -18.41 3.19 13.56
C LEU A 57 -19.71 3.11 12.76
N ASP A 58 -20.51 4.17 12.87
CA ASP A 58 -21.75 4.30 12.13
C ASP A 58 -21.51 4.28 10.60
N ILE A 59 -22.47 3.74 9.85
CA ILE A 59 -22.34 3.58 8.41
C ILE A 59 -22.29 4.93 7.68
N GLU A 60 -22.97 5.96 8.18
CA GLU A 60 -22.93 7.31 7.60
C GLU A 60 -21.53 7.91 7.77
N GLU A 61 -20.97 7.82 8.99
CA GLU A 61 -19.59 8.28 9.26
C GLU A 61 -18.55 7.48 8.47
N HIS A 62 -18.76 6.17 8.32
CA HIS A 62 -17.91 5.33 7.48
C HIS A 62 -17.91 5.83 6.03
N ARG A 63 -19.09 6.13 5.46
CA ARG A 63 -19.19 6.68 4.09
C ARG A 63 -18.60 8.07 3.96
N GLU A 64 -18.75 8.93 4.96
CA GLU A 64 -18.14 10.26 4.92
C GLU A 64 -16.60 10.22 4.99
N ILE A 65 -16.05 9.25 5.73
CA ILE A 65 -14.60 9.06 5.80
C ILE A 65 -14.06 8.40 4.54
N PHE A 66 -14.68 7.29 4.12
CA PHE A 66 -14.12 6.41 3.10
C PHE A 66 -14.73 6.62 1.71
N GLY A 67 -15.85 7.33 1.56
CA GLY A 67 -16.63 7.36 0.33
C GLY A 67 -17.48 6.09 0.16
N ASP A 68 -17.91 5.84 -1.07
CA ASP A 68 -18.76 4.69 -1.43
C ASP A 68 -18.05 3.83 -2.49
N VAL A 69 -18.34 2.53 -2.47
CA VAL A 69 -17.99 1.64 -3.59
C VAL A 69 -19.24 1.43 -4.43
N SER A 70 -19.11 1.50 -5.76
CA SER A 70 -20.22 1.25 -6.68
C SER A 70 -20.85 -0.13 -6.43
N ASP A 71 -22.14 -0.28 -6.76
CA ASP A 71 -22.87 -1.54 -6.55
C ASP A 71 -22.20 -2.77 -7.22
N ASP A 72 -21.46 -2.54 -8.32
CA ASP A 72 -20.71 -3.57 -9.03
C ASP A 72 -19.28 -3.81 -8.49
N GLY A 73 -18.87 -3.08 -7.46
CA GLY A 73 -17.57 -3.20 -6.80
C GLY A 73 -16.40 -2.63 -7.59
N ARG A 74 -16.63 -1.99 -8.74
CA ARG A 74 -15.56 -1.62 -9.69
C ARG A 74 -15.00 -0.24 -9.49
N GLN A 75 -15.74 0.65 -8.82
CA GLN A 75 -15.35 2.04 -8.67
C GLN A 75 -15.47 2.47 -7.22
N TRP A 76 -14.38 3.06 -6.73
CA TRP A 76 -14.42 3.83 -5.51
C TRP A 76 -14.87 5.25 -5.88
N MET A 77 -16.01 5.67 -5.34
CA MET A 77 -16.67 6.93 -5.60
C MET A 77 -16.50 7.89 -4.42
N ASN A 78 -16.41 9.19 -4.73
CA ASN A 78 -16.30 10.28 -3.75
C ASN A 78 -15.13 10.12 -2.78
N ASP A 79 -14.05 9.47 -3.19
CA ASP A 79 -12.93 9.17 -2.31
C ASP A 79 -11.78 10.18 -2.43
N ASP A 80 -11.02 10.31 -1.34
CA ASP A 80 -9.80 11.13 -1.29
C ASP A 80 -8.62 10.27 -1.76
N ALA A 81 -7.94 10.69 -2.84
CA ALA A 81 -6.78 9.97 -3.38
C ALA A 81 -5.69 9.71 -2.33
N ALA A 82 -5.42 10.67 -1.43
CA ALA A 82 -4.44 10.50 -0.37
C ALA A 82 -4.90 9.52 0.72
N LEU A 83 -6.22 9.37 0.91
CA LEU A 83 -6.78 8.32 1.76
C LEU A 83 -6.69 6.96 1.07
N ARG A 84 -7.02 6.87 -0.23
CA ARG A 84 -6.90 5.66 -1.03
C ARG A 84 -5.48 5.10 -0.99
N ASP A 85 -4.48 5.96 -1.21
CA ASP A 85 -3.06 5.59 -1.09
C ASP A 85 -2.72 5.14 0.33
N GLY A 86 -3.27 5.83 1.35
CA GLY A 86 -3.10 5.46 2.75
C GLY A 86 -3.70 4.09 3.10
N VAL A 87 -4.85 3.74 2.52
CA VAL A 87 -5.48 2.42 2.68
C VAL A 87 -4.63 1.34 2.00
N ARG A 88 -4.17 1.59 0.76
CA ARG A 88 -3.24 0.71 0.04
C ARG A 88 -1.97 0.43 0.87
N ASP A 89 -1.32 1.48 1.37
CA ASP A 89 -0.08 1.37 2.14
C ASP A 89 -0.31 0.70 3.50
N GLY A 90 -1.47 0.93 4.13
CA GLY A 90 -1.90 0.26 5.35
C GLY A 90 -2.10 -1.25 5.14
N LEU A 91 -2.78 -1.65 4.06
CA LEU A 91 -2.93 -3.05 3.69
C LEU A 91 -1.57 -3.70 3.39
N ALA A 92 -0.69 -3.03 2.63
CA ALA A 92 0.66 -3.53 2.36
C ALA A 92 1.45 -3.75 3.65
N PHE A 93 1.38 -2.83 4.61
CA PHE A 93 2.00 -2.99 5.93
C PHE A 93 1.44 -4.19 6.71
N LEU A 94 0.12 -4.41 6.68
CA LEU A 94 -0.51 -5.54 7.35
C LEU A 94 -0.14 -6.87 6.68
N PHE A 95 -0.15 -6.93 5.34
CA PHE A 95 0.30 -8.10 4.57
C PHE A 95 1.76 -8.43 4.83
N TYR A 96 2.63 -7.42 4.87
CA TYR A 96 4.02 -7.60 5.27
C TYR A 96 4.13 -8.16 6.70
N THR A 97 3.32 -7.65 7.63
CA THR A 97 3.31 -8.08 9.04
C THR A 97 2.93 -9.54 9.21
N VAL A 98 1.95 -10.05 8.45
CA VAL A 98 1.55 -11.47 8.48
C VAL A 98 2.48 -12.37 7.67
N GLY A 99 3.47 -11.80 6.98
CA GLY A 99 4.46 -12.56 6.22
C GLY A 99 3.98 -13.03 4.85
N VAL A 100 3.20 -12.21 4.13
CA VAL A 100 2.65 -12.57 2.79
C VAL A 100 3.73 -13.01 1.78
N ALA A 101 4.97 -12.55 1.95
CA ALA A 101 6.10 -12.96 1.12
C ALA A 101 6.37 -14.48 1.13
N ALA A 102 5.88 -15.21 2.13
CA ALA A 102 5.94 -16.67 2.14
C ALA A 102 5.10 -17.29 1.00
N LEU A 103 3.93 -16.70 0.68
CA LEU A 103 3.09 -17.13 -0.45
C LEU A 103 3.73 -16.83 -1.80
N MET A 104 4.52 -15.76 -1.87
CA MET A 104 5.20 -15.32 -3.10
C MET A 104 6.44 -16.16 -3.42
N ARG A 105 7.03 -16.83 -2.43
CA ARG A 105 8.34 -17.48 -2.53
C ARG A 105 8.28 -19.00 -2.63
N ASP A 106 7.16 -19.61 -2.30
CA ASP A 106 7.12 -21.07 -2.13
C ASP A 106 5.82 -21.70 -2.63
N ASP A 107 6.02 -22.82 -3.32
CA ASP A 107 5.08 -23.81 -3.85
C ASP A 107 4.60 -24.73 -2.69
N SER A 108 4.23 -24.08 -1.57
CA SER A 108 3.93 -24.76 -0.31
C SER A 108 2.70 -25.64 -0.49
N GLY A 109 2.85 -26.93 -0.17
CA GLY A 109 1.77 -27.92 -0.21
C GLY A 109 0.53 -27.56 0.64
N PRO A 110 -0.45 -28.48 0.79
CA PRO A 110 -1.86 -28.19 1.07
C PRO A 110 -2.22 -27.64 2.47
N THR A 111 -1.27 -27.09 3.23
CA THR A 111 -1.53 -26.51 4.57
C THR A 111 -1.67 -25.00 4.51
N ALA A 112 -2.82 -24.49 4.96
CA ALA A 112 -3.08 -23.06 5.03
C ALA A 112 -2.00 -22.32 5.85
N THR A 113 -1.46 -21.26 5.26
CA THR A 113 -0.44 -20.39 5.86
C THR A 113 -1.07 -19.31 6.76
N VAL A 114 -0.26 -18.67 7.60
CA VAL A 114 -0.72 -17.54 8.45
C VAL A 114 -1.34 -16.40 7.61
N PRO A 115 -0.72 -15.93 6.51
CA PRO A 115 -1.33 -14.94 5.62
C PRO A 115 -2.71 -15.36 5.08
N GLU A 116 -2.85 -16.58 4.54
CA GLU A 116 -4.12 -17.06 4.00
C GLU A 116 -5.21 -17.11 5.07
N TRP A 117 -4.89 -17.64 6.25
CA TRP A 117 -5.82 -17.68 7.37
C TRP A 117 -6.27 -16.28 7.81
N MET A 118 -5.34 -15.33 7.89
CA MET A 118 -5.64 -13.94 8.28
C MET A 118 -6.54 -13.25 7.25
N ILE A 119 -6.26 -13.41 5.96
CA ILE A 119 -7.05 -12.84 4.87
C ILE A 119 -8.45 -13.43 4.85
N LYS A 120 -8.56 -14.76 4.92
CA LYS A 120 -9.85 -15.45 4.98
C LYS A 120 -10.67 -15.02 6.20
N SER A 121 -10.05 -14.91 7.37
CA SER A 121 -10.73 -14.47 8.60
C SER A 121 -11.18 -13.01 8.50
N GLY A 122 -10.38 -12.14 7.88
CA GLY A 122 -10.75 -10.74 7.62
C GLY A 122 -11.95 -10.62 6.69
N LEU A 123 -11.94 -11.34 5.56
CA LEU A 123 -13.07 -11.39 4.62
C LEU A 123 -14.34 -11.94 5.26
N GLN A 124 -14.22 -13.00 6.06
CA GLN A 124 -15.34 -13.57 6.82
C GLN A 124 -15.95 -12.55 7.78
N ARG A 125 -15.12 -11.79 8.51
CA ARG A 125 -15.60 -10.72 9.40
C ARG A 125 -16.30 -9.60 8.64
N ALA A 126 -15.73 -9.15 7.52
CA ALA A 126 -16.35 -8.14 6.65
C ALA A 126 -17.69 -8.61 6.10
N GLY A 127 -17.73 -9.82 5.51
CA GLY A 127 -18.97 -10.40 5.00
C GLY A 127 -20.02 -10.57 6.08
N GLN A 128 -19.65 -11.05 7.27
CA GLN A 128 -20.59 -11.19 8.40
C GLN A 128 -21.22 -9.86 8.79
N LYS A 129 -20.46 -8.75 8.79
CA LYS A 129 -20.98 -7.41 9.09
C LYS A 129 -22.08 -6.99 8.11
N ASP A 130 -21.94 -7.37 6.84
CA ASP A 130 -22.90 -7.09 5.77
C ASP A 130 -23.95 -8.20 5.58
N GLY A 131 -24.00 -9.20 6.48
CA GLY A 131 -24.98 -10.28 6.45
C GLY A 131 -24.68 -11.40 5.45
N PHE A 132 -23.45 -11.48 4.93
CA PHE A 132 -22.99 -12.54 4.04
C PHE A 132 -22.24 -13.65 4.78
N LEU A 133 -22.45 -14.89 4.34
CA LEU A 133 -21.65 -16.05 4.75
C LEU A 133 -20.54 -16.28 3.73
N VAL A 134 -19.29 -16.02 4.10
CA VAL A 134 -18.13 -16.30 3.25
C VAL A 134 -17.71 -17.77 3.43
N GLU A 135 -18.15 -18.62 2.50
CA GLU A 135 -17.84 -20.05 2.48
C GLU A 135 -16.42 -20.33 1.95
N ASP A 136 -16.02 -19.59 0.90
CA ASP A 136 -14.72 -19.72 0.27
C ASP A 136 -14.14 -18.34 -0.10
N ALA A 137 -12.81 -18.23 0.02
CA ALA A 137 -12.04 -17.07 -0.38
C ALA A 137 -10.66 -17.56 -0.83
N GLN A 138 -10.31 -17.29 -2.09
CA GLN A 138 -9.06 -17.73 -2.70
C GLN A 138 -8.19 -16.50 -2.96
N LEU A 139 -6.93 -16.61 -2.58
CA LEU A 139 -5.90 -15.64 -2.93
C LEU A 139 -4.87 -16.39 -3.76
N ASP A 140 -4.80 -16.06 -5.05
CA ASP A 140 -3.78 -16.57 -5.95
C ASP A 140 -2.73 -15.48 -6.15
N VAL A 141 -1.49 -15.77 -5.78
CA VAL A 141 -0.38 -14.82 -5.84
C VAL A 141 0.73 -15.40 -6.70
N GLU A 142 0.76 -14.99 -7.97
CA GLU A 142 1.89 -15.22 -8.84
C GLU A 142 2.91 -14.10 -8.65
N ALA A 143 4.11 -14.44 -8.18
CA ALA A 143 5.18 -13.50 -7.94
C ALA A 143 6.49 -13.99 -8.55
N THR A 144 7.26 -13.05 -9.11
CA THR A 144 8.61 -13.29 -9.59
C THR A 144 9.56 -12.46 -8.74
N ASP A 145 10.69 -13.05 -8.33
CA ASP A 145 11.75 -12.29 -7.67
C ASP A 145 12.40 -11.40 -8.73
N VAL A 146 12.28 -10.09 -8.57
CA VAL A 146 12.78 -9.12 -9.55
C VAL A 146 13.52 -8.00 -8.84
N ALA A 147 14.82 -7.89 -9.11
CA ALA A 147 15.64 -6.82 -8.57
C ALA A 147 15.48 -5.55 -9.43
N VAL A 148 15.29 -4.40 -8.79
CA VAL A 148 15.21 -3.09 -9.48
C VAL A 148 16.39 -2.83 -10.43
N PRO A 149 17.65 -3.15 -10.08
CA PRO A 149 18.77 -3.06 -11.02
C PRO A 149 18.58 -3.89 -12.29
N GLU A 150 18.05 -5.12 -12.19
CA GLU A 150 17.86 -6.00 -13.34
C GLU A 150 16.76 -5.47 -14.27
N LEU A 151 15.69 -4.88 -13.72
CA LEU A 151 14.67 -4.20 -14.50
C LEU A 151 15.20 -2.94 -15.19
N LEU A 152 16.10 -2.19 -14.54
CA LEU A 152 16.76 -1.04 -15.17
C LEU A 152 17.67 -1.50 -16.31
N ASP A 153 18.49 -2.52 -16.08
CA ASP A 153 19.39 -3.06 -17.10
C ASP A 153 18.60 -3.58 -18.32
N ALA A 154 17.47 -4.26 -18.09
CA ALA A 154 16.55 -4.70 -19.14
C ALA A 154 15.97 -3.50 -19.92
N LEU A 155 15.59 -2.42 -19.22
CA LEU A 155 15.01 -1.23 -19.83
C LEU A 155 16.06 -0.50 -20.70
N GLU A 156 17.27 -0.36 -20.18
CA GLU A 156 18.39 0.28 -20.86
C GLU A 156 18.86 -0.52 -22.09
N SER A 157 18.77 -1.84 -22.02
CA SER A 157 19.14 -2.75 -23.10
C SER A 157 18.07 -2.90 -24.19
N GLY A 158 16.88 -2.33 -23.97
CA GLY A 158 15.73 -2.45 -24.87
C GLY A 158 15.08 -3.84 -24.85
N GLU A 159 15.26 -4.59 -23.76
CA GLU A 159 14.53 -5.84 -23.54
C GLU A 159 13.07 -5.54 -23.14
N ASP A 160 12.18 -6.48 -23.47
CA ASP A 160 10.76 -6.34 -23.11
C ASP A 160 10.57 -6.40 -21.59
N ILE A 161 9.97 -5.35 -21.04
CA ILE A 161 9.59 -5.28 -19.63
C ILE A 161 8.08 -5.43 -19.49
N SER A 162 7.66 -6.26 -18.54
CA SER A 162 6.24 -6.43 -18.22
C SER A 162 5.66 -5.14 -17.60
N PRO A 163 4.34 -4.88 -17.74
CA PRO A 163 3.71 -3.74 -17.08
C PRO A 163 3.95 -3.71 -15.56
N ALA A 164 4.02 -4.88 -14.92
CA ALA A 164 4.34 -5.01 -13.50
C ALA A 164 5.79 -4.58 -13.18
N GLY A 165 6.75 -4.97 -14.02
CA GLY A 165 8.15 -4.52 -13.89
C GLY A 165 8.30 -3.02 -14.09
N LEU A 166 7.59 -2.44 -15.06
CA LEU A 166 7.57 -0.98 -15.28
C LEU A 166 6.99 -0.24 -14.07
N TYR A 167 5.87 -0.73 -13.53
CA TYR A 167 5.26 -0.17 -12.32
C TYR A 167 6.23 -0.22 -11.12
N GLN A 168 6.95 -1.33 -10.95
CA GLN A 168 7.96 -1.48 -9.90
C GLN A 168 9.10 -0.47 -10.03
N LEU A 169 9.57 -0.19 -11.26
CA LEU A 169 10.61 0.84 -11.51
C LEU A 169 10.14 2.27 -11.18
N MET A 170 8.86 2.57 -11.46
CA MET A 170 8.27 3.86 -11.12
C MET A 170 8.13 4.03 -9.61
N GLU A 171 7.62 3.00 -8.90
CA GLU A 171 7.46 3.02 -7.44
C GLU A 171 8.81 3.02 -6.70
N SER A 172 9.86 2.43 -7.27
CA SER A 172 11.19 2.44 -6.66
C SER A 172 11.89 3.81 -6.75
N GLY A 173 11.31 4.78 -7.47
CA GLY A 173 11.93 6.07 -7.77
C GLY A 173 13.18 5.96 -8.64
N ALA A 174 13.35 4.81 -9.30
CA ALA A 174 14.48 4.58 -10.21
C ALA A 174 14.24 5.25 -11.58
N LEU A 175 12.98 5.49 -11.91
CA LEU A 175 12.56 6.27 -13.06
C LEU A 175 11.94 7.60 -12.62
N ASP A 176 12.23 8.66 -13.38
CA ASP A 176 11.50 9.91 -13.30
C ASP A 176 10.15 9.74 -14.00
N ALA A 177 9.10 9.49 -13.21
CA ALA A 177 7.75 9.27 -13.72
C ALA A 177 7.22 10.47 -14.53
N ASP A 178 7.58 11.70 -14.14
CA ASP A 178 7.18 12.91 -14.86
C ASP A 178 7.88 12.99 -16.22
N GLY A 179 9.18 12.70 -16.25
CA GLY A 179 9.96 12.61 -17.49
C GLY A 179 9.45 11.51 -18.44
N VAL A 180 9.09 10.34 -17.91
CA VAL A 180 8.50 9.24 -18.72
C VAL A 180 7.16 9.66 -19.33
N GLN A 181 6.29 10.32 -18.55
CA GLN A 181 5.00 10.80 -19.06
C GLN A 181 5.19 11.87 -20.16
N GLU A 182 6.17 12.75 -20.02
CA GLU A 182 6.47 13.77 -21.04
C GLU A 182 6.95 13.13 -22.35
N CYS A 183 7.89 12.18 -22.28
CA CYS A 183 8.34 11.44 -23.46
C CYS A 183 7.21 10.66 -24.17
N LEU A 184 6.34 9.98 -23.41
CA LEU A 184 5.18 9.28 -23.99
C LEU A 184 4.23 10.27 -24.66
N ARG A 185 3.95 11.41 -24.01
CA ARG A 185 3.08 12.46 -24.57
C ARG A 185 3.64 12.99 -25.89
N GLU A 186 4.95 13.22 -25.99
CA GLU A 186 5.62 13.63 -27.22
C GLU A 186 5.50 12.58 -28.33
N GLN A 187 5.71 11.29 -28.02
CA GLN A 187 5.58 10.21 -29.01
C GLN A 187 4.15 10.03 -29.52
N PHE A 188 3.14 10.11 -28.65
CA PHE A 188 1.74 10.02 -29.07
C PHE A 188 1.29 11.24 -29.88
N HIS A 189 1.82 12.43 -29.59
CA HIS A 189 1.58 13.61 -30.43
C HIS A 189 2.30 13.53 -31.79
N ALA A 190 3.48 12.92 -31.86
CA ALA A 190 4.20 12.69 -33.10
C ALA A 190 3.46 11.69 -34.02
N GLN A 191 3.02 10.55 -33.48
CA GLN A 191 2.27 9.53 -34.26
C GLN A 191 0.94 10.05 -34.80
N ARG A 192 0.26 10.92 -34.06
CA ARG A 192 -1.03 11.48 -34.46
C ARG A 192 -0.92 12.49 -35.61
N ASN A 193 0.21 13.17 -35.72
CA ASN A 193 0.49 14.10 -36.82
C ASN A 193 0.90 13.38 -38.12
N ASP A 194 1.46 12.16 -38.02
CA ASP A 194 1.79 11.34 -39.18
C ASP A 194 0.55 10.64 -39.79
N GLU A 195 -0.49 10.39 -38.99
CA GLU A 195 -1.77 9.81 -39.46
C GLU A 195 -2.73 10.84 -40.09
N GLU A 196 -2.67 12.12 -39.70
CA GLU A 196 -3.47 13.21 -40.29
C GLU A 196 -2.82 13.85 -41.54
N GLY A 197 -1.62 13.37 -41.92
CA GLY A 197 -0.81 13.88 -43.04
C GLY A 197 -0.89 13.09 -44.36
N VAL A 198 -1.82 12.13 -44.50
CA VAL A 198 -2.02 11.32 -45.72
C VAL A 198 -3.37 11.62 -46.38
#